data_AF-A0A4Q3YPL9-F1
#
_entry.id   AF-A0A4Q3YPL9-F1
#
_cell.length_a   1.000
_cell.length_b   1.000
_cell.length_c   1.000
_cell.angle_alpha   90.00
_cell.angle_beta   90.00
_cell.angle_gamma   90.00
#
_symmetry.space_group_name_H-M   'P 1'
#
loop_
_entity.id
_entity.type
_entity.pdbx_description
1 polymer ?
#
loop_
_entity_poly.entity_id
_entity_poly.type
_entity_poly.pdbx_seq_one_letter_code
_entity_poly.pdbx_strand_id
1 'polypeptide(L)'
;MMFVFAELKAGSESAAIAALSQHLAGAPQLFDKASAPAGPKADPSLASDIAEAIKPRANQPMRREVLQKLMTGHDTFWSQQGEADANLRNGTAALSRALRPFSKWDSPLDLLFVRERKVIKDGVYKGKYEGTSYTLTALGKAVRDILRAKKLI
;
A
#
# COMPACT_ATOMS: atom_id res chain seq x y z
N MET A 1 -3.91 -23.62 18.60
CA MET A 1 -2.57 -23.64 18.00
C MET A 1 -2.13 -22.19 17.85
N MET A 2 -1.13 -21.74 18.62
CA MET A 2 -0.69 -20.34 18.65
C MET A 2 0.50 -20.18 17.72
N PHE A 3 0.36 -19.36 16.68
CA PHE A 3 1.45 -19.07 15.75
C PHE A 3 2.04 -17.70 16.11
N VAL A 4 3.34 -17.69 16.42
CA VAL A 4 4.11 -16.46 16.68
C VAL A 4 4.89 -16.14 15.41
N PHE A 5 4.61 -14.97 14.83
CA PHE A 5 5.33 -14.46 13.67
C PHE A 5 6.27 -13.34 14.11
N ALA A 6 7.57 -13.48 13.81
CA ALA A 6 8.58 -12.47 14.06
C ALA A 6 9.23 -12.06 12.73
N GLU A 7 9.25 -10.76 12.43
CA GLU A 7 10.02 -10.23 11.31
C GLU A 7 11.49 -10.11 11.70
N LEU A 8 12.35 -10.82 10.97
CA LEU A 8 13.79 -10.78 11.15
C LEU A 8 14.42 -9.80 10.14
N LYS A 9 15.38 -8.99 10.61
CA LYS A 9 16.20 -8.17 9.72
C LYS A 9 17.15 -9.07 8.93
N ALA A 10 17.39 -8.72 7.67
CA ALA A 10 18.33 -9.44 6.82
C ALA A 10 19.71 -9.55 7.52
N GLY A 11 20.23 -10.78 7.65
CA GLY A 11 21.51 -11.07 8.31
C GLY A 11 21.44 -11.41 9.81
N SER A 12 20.27 -11.39 10.46
CA SER A 12 20.12 -11.81 11.87
C SER A 12 19.55 -13.22 12.06
N GLU A 13 19.56 -14.03 11.00
CA GLU A 13 18.91 -15.35 10.93
C GLU A 13 19.52 -16.33 11.93
N SER A 14 20.85 -16.38 12.02
CA SER A 14 21.57 -17.29 12.91
C SER A 14 21.29 -17.04 14.40
N ALA A 15 21.20 -15.77 14.80
CA ALA A 15 20.91 -15.39 16.19
C ALA A 15 19.46 -15.75 16.59
N ALA A 16 18.53 -15.61 15.66
CA ALA A 16 17.12 -15.93 15.91
C ALA A 16 16.88 -17.43 15.97
N ILE A 17 17.56 -18.20 15.11
CA ILE A 17 17.55 -19.67 15.15
C ILE A 17 18.12 -20.16 16.48
N ALA A 18 19.22 -19.58 16.95
CA ALA A 18 19.82 -19.95 18.24
C ALA A 18 18.87 -19.69 19.42
N ALA A 19 18.18 -18.54 19.43
CA ALA A 19 17.21 -18.19 20.47
C ALA A 19 15.97 -19.10 20.45
N LEU A 20 15.45 -19.44 19.26
CA LEU A 20 14.29 -20.30 19.11
C LEU A 20 14.60 -21.78 19.39
N SER A 21 15.82 -22.22 19.12
CA SER A 21 16.26 -23.60 19.37
C SER A 21 16.28 -23.95 20.87
N GLN A 22 16.37 -22.97 21.76
CA GLN A 22 16.28 -23.18 23.22
C GLN A 22 14.87 -23.56 23.69
N HIS A 23 13.85 -23.37 22.84
CA HIS A 23 12.45 -23.58 23.17
C HIS A 23 11.75 -24.64 22.30
N LEU A 24 12.46 -25.23 21.34
CA LEU A 24 11.91 -26.22 20.40
C LEU A 24 12.60 -27.56 20.58
N ALA A 25 11.84 -28.63 20.76
CA ALA A 25 12.34 -30.01 20.93
C ALA A 25 12.78 -30.63 19.59
N GLY A 26 13.59 -29.90 18.81
CA GLY A 26 14.09 -30.34 17.50
C GLY A 26 14.72 -29.19 16.72
N ALA A 27 15.63 -29.53 15.81
CA ALA A 27 16.26 -28.55 14.91
C ALA A 27 15.18 -27.92 14.01
N PRO A 28 15.04 -26.59 13.99
CA PRO A 28 14.06 -25.93 13.14
C PRO A 28 14.41 -26.15 11.67
N GLN A 29 13.47 -26.70 10.90
CA GLN A 29 13.60 -26.75 9.44
C GLN A 29 13.38 -25.34 8.90
N LEU A 30 14.44 -24.77 8.31
CA LEU A 30 14.35 -23.53 7.56
C LEU A 30 13.76 -23.87 6.19
N PHE A 31 12.56 -23.37 5.93
CA PHE A 31 12.03 -23.35 4.58
C PHE A 31 12.55 -22.09 3.91
N ASP A 32 13.14 -22.24 2.72
CA ASP A 32 13.37 -21.09 1.85
C ASP A 32 12.06 -20.33 1.71
N LYS A 33 12.12 -19.01 1.90
CA LYS A 33 10.97 -18.14 1.70
C LYS A 33 10.48 -18.39 0.28
N ALA A 34 9.37 -19.13 0.15
CA ALA A 34 8.72 -19.37 -1.13
C ALA A 34 8.63 -18.01 -1.81
N SER A 35 9.24 -17.89 -2.99
CA SER A 35 9.16 -16.67 -3.77
C SER A 35 7.69 -16.32 -3.84
N ALA A 36 7.33 -15.16 -3.30
CA ALA A 36 5.93 -14.71 -3.36
C ALA A 36 5.50 -14.89 -4.81
N PRO A 37 4.36 -15.57 -5.08
CA PRO A 37 3.95 -15.85 -6.45
C PRO A 37 4.07 -14.54 -7.20
N ALA A 38 4.81 -14.54 -8.30
CA ALA A 38 5.01 -13.35 -9.11
C ALA A 38 3.63 -12.75 -9.33
N GLY A 39 3.35 -11.63 -8.67
CA GLY A 39 2.03 -11.00 -8.73
C GLY A 39 1.67 -10.90 -10.21
N PRO A 40 0.41 -11.18 -10.58
CA PRO A 40 0.01 -11.34 -11.98
C PRO A 40 0.68 -10.25 -12.80
N LYS A 41 1.51 -10.64 -13.78
CA LYS A 41 2.14 -9.69 -14.71
C LYS A 41 1.04 -8.72 -15.10
N ALA A 42 1.18 -7.45 -14.71
CA ALA A 42 0.12 -6.48 -14.84
C ALA A 42 -0.37 -6.54 -16.29
N ASP A 43 -1.59 -7.04 -16.49
CA ASP A 43 -2.17 -7.12 -17.81
C ASP A 43 -2.17 -5.69 -18.36
N PRO A 44 -1.41 -5.39 -19.43
CA PRO A 44 -1.25 -4.02 -19.90
C PRO A 44 -2.60 -3.41 -20.31
N SER A 45 -3.58 -4.24 -20.66
CA SER A 45 -4.96 -3.81 -20.92
C SER A 45 -5.63 -3.27 -19.65
N LEU A 46 -5.53 -3.99 -18.52
CA LEU A 46 -6.09 -3.61 -17.24
C LEU A 46 -5.50 -2.29 -16.72
N ALA A 47 -4.19 -2.08 -16.87
CA ALA A 47 -3.54 -0.83 -16.46
C ALA A 47 -4.07 0.37 -17.28
N SER A 48 -4.31 0.18 -18.58
CA SER A 48 -4.87 1.22 -19.45
C SER A 48 -6.33 1.53 -19.09
N ASP A 49 -7.16 0.51 -18.87
CA ASP A 49 -8.57 0.68 -18.51
C ASP A 49 -8.73 1.40 -17.17
N ILE A 50 -7.91 1.01 -16.19
CA ILE A 50 -7.87 1.70 -14.89
C ILE A 50 -7.42 3.15 -15.06
N ALA A 51 -6.38 3.42 -15.86
CA ALA A 51 -5.91 4.79 -16.11
C ALA A 51 -7.01 5.68 -16.72
N GLU A 52 -7.82 5.14 -17.63
CA GLU A 52 -8.98 5.85 -18.19
C GLU A 52 -10.11 6.07 -17.18
N ALA A 53 -10.37 5.08 -16.31
CA ALA A 53 -11.39 5.17 -15.28
C ALA A 53 -11.06 6.23 -14.22
N ILE A 54 -9.77 6.36 -13.85
CA ILE A 54 -9.32 7.26 -12.79
C ILE A 54 -8.82 8.62 -13.29
N LYS A 55 -8.93 8.91 -14.59
CA LYS A 55 -8.47 10.20 -15.13
C LYS A 55 -9.20 11.37 -14.45
N PRO A 56 -8.50 12.45 -14.06
CA PRO A 56 -9.15 13.63 -13.51
C PRO A 56 -10.14 14.21 -14.52
N ARG A 57 -11.37 14.50 -14.08
CA ARG A 57 -12.40 15.15 -14.91
C ARG A 57 -12.80 16.46 -14.24
N ALA A 58 -13.14 17.48 -15.05
CA ALA A 58 -13.51 18.81 -14.55
C ALA A 58 -14.73 18.79 -13.60
N ASN A 59 -15.59 17.77 -13.72
CA ASN A 59 -16.81 17.60 -12.92
C ASN A 59 -16.67 16.62 -11.75
N GLN A 60 -15.47 16.07 -11.49
CA GLN A 60 -15.25 15.11 -10.41
C GLN A 60 -14.44 15.72 -9.26
N PRO A 61 -14.67 15.29 -8.01
CA PRO A 61 -13.91 15.77 -6.86
C PRO A 61 -12.42 15.37 -6.87
N MET A 62 -12.04 14.42 -7.74
CA MET A 62 -10.65 13.96 -7.86
C MET A 62 -9.82 14.96 -8.68
N ARG A 63 -9.22 15.92 -7.98
CA ARG A 63 -8.32 16.92 -8.55
C ARG A 63 -7.01 16.26 -9.01
N ARG A 64 -6.45 16.74 -10.12
CA ARG A 64 -5.17 16.28 -10.68
C ARG A 64 -4.06 16.21 -9.64
N GLU A 65 -3.94 17.24 -8.81
CA GLU A 65 -2.95 17.34 -7.73
C GLU A 65 -3.08 16.21 -6.69
N VAL A 66 -4.31 15.82 -6.36
CA VAL A 66 -4.58 14.75 -5.39
C VAL A 66 -4.22 13.40 -6.01
N LEU A 67 -4.60 13.16 -7.27
CA LEU A 67 -4.22 11.95 -7.98
C LEU A 67 -2.70 11.85 -8.14
N GLN A 68 -2.04 12.95 -8.48
CA GLN A 68 -0.59 13.03 -8.58
C GLN A 68 0.08 12.67 -7.25
N LYS A 69 -0.38 13.28 -6.14
CA LYS A 69 0.10 12.97 -4.79
C LYS A 69 -0.04 11.49 -4.45
N LEU A 70 -1.22 10.90 -4.67
CA LEU A 70 -1.44 9.47 -4.40
C LEU A 70 -0.54 8.59 -5.29
N MET A 71 -0.42 8.92 -6.58
CA MET A 71 0.38 8.18 -7.56
C MET A 71 1.89 8.43 -7.45
N THR A 72 2.37 9.27 -6.54
CA THR A 72 3.80 9.39 -6.23
C THR A 72 4.23 8.54 -5.03
N GLY A 73 3.29 7.89 -4.36
CA GLY A 73 3.53 7.27 -3.06
C GLY A 73 3.59 8.36 -1.99
N HIS A 74 2.47 8.57 -1.30
CA HIS A 74 2.33 9.65 -0.34
C HIS A 74 1.61 9.14 0.89
N ASP A 75 2.00 9.69 2.03
CA ASP A 75 1.39 9.38 3.30
C ASP A 75 0.40 10.46 3.74
N THR A 76 -0.66 10.09 4.43
CA THR A 76 -1.69 11.06 4.86
C THR A 76 -1.28 11.91 6.07
N PHE A 77 -0.02 11.89 6.51
CA PHE A 77 0.41 12.45 7.80
C PHE A 77 1.24 13.74 7.69
N TRP A 78 1.53 14.28 6.50
CA TRP A 78 2.32 15.51 6.41
C TRP A 78 1.51 16.69 6.98
N SER A 79 1.86 17.07 8.22
CA SER A 79 1.43 18.25 9.00
C SER A 79 0.02 18.30 9.58
N GLN A 80 -0.61 17.17 9.91
CA GLN A 80 -2.05 17.19 10.20
C GLN A 80 -2.50 17.38 11.65
N GLN A 81 -1.62 17.51 12.66
CA GLN A 81 -2.05 17.61 14.09
C GLN A 81 -3.15 16.60 14.53
N GLY A 82 -3.37 15.51 13.78
CA GLY A 82 -4.48 14.56 13.98
C GLY A 82 -5.72 14.69 13.06
N GLU A 83 -5.84 15.72 12.21
CA GLU A 83 -7.00 15.96 11.33
C GLU A 83 -6.78 15.50 9.88
N ALA A 84 -7.55 14.53 9.38
CA ALA A 84 -7.42 14.01 8.01
C ALA A 84 -7.57 15.09 6.91
N ASP A 85 -6.68 15.10 5.90
CA ASP A 85 -6.70 16.03 4.76
C ASP A 85 -7.99 15.77 3.98
N ALA A 86 -8.90 16.74 4.00
CA ALA A 86 -10.20 16.62 3.37
C ALA A 86 -10.09 16.38 1.85
N ASN A 87 -9.08 16.95 1.19
CA ASN A 87 -8.86 16.76 -0.24
C ASN A 87 -8.33 15.36 -0.54
N LEU A 88 -7.37 14.85 0.26
CA LEU A 88 -6.91 13.47 0.11
C LEU A 88 -8.03 12.49 0.43
N ARG A 89 -8.77 12.67 1.53
CA ARG A 89 -9.92 11.81 1.90
C ARG A 89 -10.95 11.74 0.77
N ASN A 90 -11.35 12.88 0.22
CA ASN A 90 -12.30 12.94 -0.89
C ASN A 90 -11.74 12.32 -2.18
N GLY A 91 -10.48 12.57 -2.50
CA GLY A 91 -9.80 11.96 -3.64
C GLY A 91 -9.67 10.45 -3.51
N THR A 92 -9.36 9.94 -2.32
CA THR A 92 -9.24 8.49 -2.06
C THR A 92 -10.61 7.81 -2.17
N ALA A 93 -11.68 8.46 -1.71
CA ALA A 93 -13.05 7.96 -1.87
C ALA A 93 -13.49 7.96 -3.34
N ALA A 94 -13.15 9.01 -4.11
CA ALA A 94 -13.41 9.06 -5.55
C ALA A 94 -12.66 7.96 -6.31
N LEU A 95 -11.38 7.77 -5.98
CA LEU A 95 -10.55 6.72 -6.56
C LEU A 95 -11.10 5.33 -6.25
N SER A 96 -11.50 5.08 -5.00
CA SER A 96 -12.14 3.82 -4.61
C SER A 96 -13.41 3.53 -5.43
N ARG A 97 -14.25 4.55 -5.67
CA ARG A 97 -15.45 4.41 -6.53
C ARG A 97 -15.09 4.09 -7.98
N ALA A 98 -14.08 4.77 -8.54
CA ALA A 98 -13.63 4.52 -9.92
C ALA A 98 -13.03 3.11 -10.10
N LEU A 99 -12.45 2.55 -9.04
CA LEU A 99 -11.82 1.23 -9.04
C LEU A 99 -12.78 0.07 -8.75
N ARG A 100 -13.97 0.32 -8.21
CA ARG A 100 -14.97 -0.71 -7.89
C ARG A 100 -15.25 -1.70 -9.04
N PRO A 101 -15.38 -1.28 -10.31
CA PRO A 101 -15.61 -2.22 -11.41
C PRO A 101 -14.49 -3.25 -11.60
N PHE A 102 -13.28 -2.92 -11.14
CA PHE A 102 -12.08 -3.74 -11.32
C PHE A 102 -11.73 -4.59 -10.08
N SER A 103 -12.41 -4.39 -8.95
CA SER A 103 -12.16 -5.14 -7.71
C SER A 103 -13.44 -5.75 -7.16
N LYS A 104 -13.38 -7.06 -6.86
CA LYS A 104 -14.43 -7.80 -6.16
C LYS A 104 -14.19 -7.89 -4.64
N TRP A 105 -13.09 -7.31 -4.14
CA TRP A 105 -12.61 -7.45 -2.76
C TRP A 105 -12.85 -6.18 -1.92
N ASP A 106 -12.69 -6.31 -0.60
CA ASP A 106 -13.08 -5.33 0.42
C ASP A 106 -12.55 -3.90 0.20
N SER A 107 -11.38 -3.73 -0.42
CA SER A 107 -10.92 -2.40 -0.84
C SER A 107 -10.41 -2.36 -2.28
N PRO A 108 -11.10 -1.67 -3.19
CA PRO A 108 -10.64 -1.45 -4.56
C PRO A 108 -9.28 -0.73 -4.65
N LEU A 109 -8.89 0.00 -3.60
CA LEU A 109 -7.62 0.70 -3.53
C LEU A 109 -6.42 -0.24 -3.47
N ASP A 110 -6.60 -1.47 -2.96
CA ASP A 110 -5.53 -2.44 -2.82
C ASP A 110 -5.02 -2.97 -4.18
N LEU A 111 -5.75 -2.71 -5.26
CA LEU A 111 -5.27 -2.93 -6.63
C LEU A 111 -4.04 -2.06 -6.95
N LEU A 112 -4.06 -0.80 -6.51
CA LEU A 112 -3.05 0.19 -6.87
C LEU A 112 -2.06 0.46 -5.74
N PHE A 113 -2.47 0.26 -4.49
CA PHE A 113 -1.67 0.61 -3.32
C PHE A 113 -1.56 -0.53 -2.31
N VAL A 114 -0.36 -0.73 -1.80
CA VAL A 114 -0.13 -1.34 -0.50
C VAL A 114 -0.33 -0.25 0.55
N ARG A 115 -1.34 -0.43 1.40
CA ARG A 115 -1.69 0.51 2.47
C ARG A 115 -1.11 0.02 3.78
N GLU A 116 -0.38 0.88 4.47
CA GLU A 116 0.16 0.57 5.79
C GLU A 116 -0.29 1.64 6.79
N ARG A 117 -0.93 1.18 7.87
CA ARG A 117 -1.37 2.05 8.96
C ARG A 117 -0.15 2.48 9.77
N LYS A 118 0.11 3.78 9.84
CA LYS A 118 1.14 4.36 10.69
C LYS A 118 0.55 4.80 12.02
N VAL A 119 1.32 4.58 13.06
CA VAL A 119 1.01 4.97 14.43
C VAL A 119 2.15 5.81 14.99
N ILE A 120 1.79 6.77 15.83
CA ILE A 120 2.74 7.65 16.49
C ILE A 120 3.68 6.79 17.34
N LYS A 121 4.98 6.85 17.06
CA LYS A 121 5.99 5.99 17.70
C LYS A 121 6.41 6.50 19.07
N ASP A 122 6.41 7.82 19.27
CA ASP A 122 6.98 8.48 20.44
C ASP A 122 6.10 9.63 20.96
N GLY A 123 6.29 10.00 22.23
CA GLY A 123 5.57 11.09 22.88
C GLY A 123 4.22 10.72 23.50
N VAL A 124 3.48 11.73 23.98
CA VAL A 124 2.23 11.58 24.76
C VAL A 124 1.11 10.88 23.96
N TYR A 125 1.20 10.91 22.62
CA TYR A 125 0.23 10.30 21.72
C TYR A 125 0.70 8.96 21.14
N LYS A 126 1.73 8.33 21.72
CA LYS A 126 2.23 7.03 21.30
C LYS A 126 1.11 5.98 21.16
N GLY A 127 1.15 5.24 20.05
CA GLY A 127 0.17 4.21 19.73
C GLY A 127 -1.14 4.74 19.12
N LYS A 128 -1.35 6.07 19.07
CA LYS A 128 -2.47 6.65 18.32
C LYS A 128 -2.22 6.59 16.82
N TYR A 129 -3.30 6.58 16.06
CA TYR A 129 -3.25 6.62 14.60
C TYR A 129 -2.64 7.93 14.10
N GLU A 130 -1.62 7.82 13.27
CA GLU A 130 -0.90 8.95 12.66
C GLU A 130 -1.36 9.20 11.22
N GLY A 131 -1.67 8.12 10.49
CA GLY A 131 -2.04 8.19 9.09
C GLY A 131 -1.91 6.84 8.39
N THR A 132 -2.13 6.83 7.08
CA THR A 132 -1.89 5.67 6.23
C THR A 132 -0.86 6.06 5.18
N SER A 133 0.17 5.23 5.04
CA SER A 133 1.12 5.32 3.94
C SER A 133 0.61 4.51 2.76
N TYR A 134 0.72 5.08 1.56
CA TYR A 134 0.29 4.44 0.31
C TYR A 134 1.52 4.19 -0.56
N THR A 135 1.90 2.91 -0.68
CA THR A 135 2.98 2.50 -1.58
C THR A 135 2.40 1.88 -2.83
N LEU A 136 2.88 2.24 -4.02
CA LEU A 136 2.34 1.68 -5.26
C LEU A 136 2.66 0.19 -5.42
N THR A 137 1.65 -0.58 -5.82
CA THR A 137 1.82 -1.94 -6.34
C THR A 137 2.50 -1.91 -7.72
N ALA A 138 2.83 -3.08 -8.28
CA ALA A 138 3.32 -3.16 -9.66
C ALA A 138 2.29 -2.61 -10.67
N LEU A 139 1.00 -2.91 -10.47
CA LEU A 139 -0.09 -2.36 -11.27
C LEU A 139 -0.24 -0.84 -11.07
N GLY A 140 -0.15 -0.36 -9.82
CA GLY A 140 -0.16 1.07 -9.50
C GLY A 140 0.95 1.85 -10.21
N LYS A 141 2.16 1.29 -10.29
CA LYS A 141 3.28 1.87 -11.03
C LYS A 141 2.99 1.95 -12.54
N ALA A 142 2.47 0.87 -13.14
CA ALA A 142 2.11 0.86 -14.56
C ALA A 142 1.03 1.90 -14.88
N VAL A 143 -0.01 2.01 -14.04
CA VAL A 143 -1.07 3.02 -14.17
C VAL A 143 -0.50 4.43 -14.05
N ARG A 144 0.37 4.69 -13.07
CA ARG A 144 1.07 5.99 -12.92
C ARG A 144 1.84 6.35 -14.17
N ASP A 145 2.59 5.40 -14.74
CA ASP A 145 3.45 5.67 -15.88
C ASP A 145 2.60 6.01 -17.13
N ILE A 146 1.44 5.35 -17.31
CA ILE A 146 0.45 5.71 -18.34
C ILE A 146 -0.11 7.12 -18.11
N LEU A 147 -0.50 7.46 -16.88
CA LEU A 147 -1.03 8.79 -16.55
C LEU A 147 0.01 9.90 -16.77
N ARG A 148 1.28 9.63 -16.45
CA ARG A 148 2.41 10.55 -16.73
C ARG A 148 2.63 10.72 -18.23
N ALA A 149 2.64 9.63 -18.99
CA ALA A 149 2.79 9.69 -20.45
C ALA A 149 1.68 10.51 -21.11
N LYS A 150 0.44 10.41 -20.59
CA LYS A 150 -0.72 11.21 -21.03
C LYS A 150 -0.74 12.64 -20.47
N LYS A 151 0.27 13.06 -19.69
CA LYS A 151 0.34 14.36 -18.99
C LYS A 151 -0.91 14.64 -18.15
N LEU A 152 -1.47 13.62 -17.51
CA LEU A 152 -2.65 13.72 -16.63
C LEU A 152 -2.29 13.88 -15.14
N ILE A 153 -1.05 13.55 -14.78
CA ILE A 153 -0.41 13.80 -13.48
C ILE A 153 1.02 14.32 -13.67
#